data_AF-A0A4R5CXY5-F1
#
_entry.id   AF-A0A4R5CXY5-F1
#
_cell.length_a   1.000
_cell.length_b   1.000
_cell.length_c   1.000
_cell.angle_alpha   90.00
_cell.angle_beta   90.00
_cell.angle_gamma   90.00
#
_symmetry.space_group_name_H-M   'P 1'
#
loop_
_entity.id
_entity.type
_entity.pdbx_description
1 polymer ?
#
loop_
_entity_poly.entity_id
_entity_poly.type
_entity_poly.pdbx_seq_one_letter_code
_entity_poly.pdbx_strand_id
1 'polypeptide(L)'
;MQFDADDPEAWSCNVAHLGRHIPTDRPGTVYVLHFDQPTYVTDGDRRHVQPTTHYVGWTGGRVERRVRHHGVPADSMVDTMPGTAEDEKQLKAIGQCRRCGTLLAPECLGAAPQRRRWTER
;
A
#
# COMPACT_ATOMS: atom_id res chain seq x y z
N MET A 1 1.81 -2.27 -27.88
CA MET A 1 2.27 -1.22 -26.96
C MET A 1 3.00 -1.89 -25.80
N GLN A 2 4.19 -1.40 -25.49
CA GLN A 2 5.12 -1.91 -24.48
C GLN A 2 4.78 -1.26 -23.12
N PHE A 3 4.91 -1.99 -22.02
CA PHE A 3 4.75 -1.44 -20.67
C PHE A 3 5.93 -0.50 -20.41
N ASP A 4 5.64 0.75 -20.07
CA ASP A 4 6.64 1.75 -19.72
C ASP A 4 6.56 1.99 -18.21
N ALA A 5 7.60 1.58 -17.48
CA ALA A 5 7.67 1.71 -16.04
C ALA A 5 7.81 3.18 -15.60
N ASP A 6 8.21 4.06 -16.52
CA ASP A 6 8.43 5.49 -16.31
C ASP A 6 7.17 6.34 -16.62
N ASP A 7 6.07 5.72 -17.04
CA ASP A 7 4.79 6.43 -17.22
C ASP A 7 4.15 6.78 -15.86
N PRO A 8 4.04 8.07 -15.51
CA PRO A 8 3.50 8.51 -14.22
C PRO A 8 2.01 8.17 -14.02
N GLU A 9 1.26 7.86 -15.08
CA GLU A 9 -0.14 7.42 -15.01
C GLU A 9 -0.29 5.89 -14.96
N ALA A 10 0.74 5.12 -15.35
CA ALA A 10 0.73 3.65 -15.30
C ALA A 10 0.66 3.09 -13.86
N TRP A 11 0.91 3.95 -12.86
CA TRP A 11 0.86 3.64 -11.43
C TRP A 11 -0.33 4.31 -10.72
N SER A 12 -1.42 4.64 -11.44
CA SER A 12 -2.65 5.20 -10.86
C SER A 12 -3.44 4.15 -10.05
N CYS A 13 -2.79 3.61 -9.01
CA CYS A 13 -3.43 2.77 -8.04
C CYS A 13 -4.16 3.65 -7.02
N ASN A 14 -5.49 3.52 -6.94
CA ASN A 14 -6.33 4.29 -6.01
C ASN A 14 -5.91 4.14 -4.53
N VAL A 15 -5.20 3.07 -4.16
CA VAL A 15 -4.70 2.82 -2.80
C VAL A 15 -3.22 3.20 -2.59
N ALA A 16 -2.47 3.46 -3.66
CA ALA A 16 -1.08 3.97 -3.59
C ALA A 16 -1.00 5.50 -3.79
N HIS A 17 -2.14 6.19 -3.80
CA HIS A 17 -2.17 7.64 -3.86
C HIS A 17 -1.82 8.24 -2.50
N LEU A 18 -0.73 9.00 -2.47
CA LEU A 18 -0.45 9.91 -1.38
C LEU A 18 -1.53 11.00 -1.35
N GLY A 19 -2.13 11.24 -0.18
CA GLY A 19 -3.05 12.36 0.00
C GLY A 19 -2.36 13.69 -0.35
N ARG A 20 -3.10 14.67 -0.91
CA ARG A 20 -2.59 15.98 -1.37
C ARG A 20 -1.77 16.79 -0.33
N HIS A 21 -1.76 16.36 0.93
CA HIS A 21 -1.08 17.03 2.04
C HIS A 21 0.04 16.18 2.67
N ILE A 22 0.40 15.03 2.08
CA ILE A 22 1.50 14.22 2.58
C ILE A 22 2.81 14.74 1.99
N PRO A 23 3.76 15.22 2.81
CA PRO A 23 5.07 15.61 2.33
C PRO A 23 5.82 14.36 1.84
N THR A 24 6.15 14.33 0.55
CA THR A 24 6.70 13.14 -0.12
C THR A 24 8.17 12.88 0.21
N ASP A 25 8.89 13.91 0.62
CA ASP A 25 10.34 13.92 0.91
C ASP A 25 10.66 13.91 2.41
N ARG A 26 9.65 14.05 3.28
CA ARG A 26 9.87 14.12 4.72
C ARG A 26 10.29 12.75 5.27
N PRO A 27 11.39 12.67 6.04
CA PRO A 27 11.75 11.44 6.75
C PRO A 27 10.68 11.05 7.76
N GLY A 28 10.42 9.75 7.85
CA GLY A 28 9.50 9.15 8.80
C GLY A 28 9.71 7.65 8.88
N THR A 29 8.62 6.92 9.09
CA THR A 29 8.64 5.46 9.17
C THR A 29 7.52 4.88 8.33
N VAL A 30 7.90 3.98 7.42
CA VAL A 30 6.99 3.10 6.70
C VAL A 30 6.73 1.88 7.57
N TYR A 31 5.47 1.47 7.69
CA TYR A 31 5.08 0.29 8.46
C TYR A 31 4.11 -0.56 7.66
N VAL A 32 4.18 -1.87 7.90
CA VAL A 32 3.36 -2.88 7.24
C VAL A 32 2.58 -3.66 8.29
N LEU A 33 1.29 -3.78 8.04
CA LEU A 33 0.36 -4.60 8.83
C LEU A 33 -0.11 -5.79 7.99
N HIS A 34 -0.22 -6.94 8.65
CA HIS A 34 -0.79 -8.17 8.11
C HIS A 34 -1.98 -8.59 8.98
N PHE A 35 -3.07 -8.96 8.31
CA PHE A 35 -4.28 -9.46 8.93
C PHE A 35 -4.61 -10.84 8.36
N ASP A 36 -4.86 -11.81 9.26
CA ASP A 36 -5.24 -13.17 8.86
C ASP A 36 -6.63 -13.21 8.19
N GLN A 37 -7.44 -12.17 8.38
CA GLN A 37 -8.75 -11.98 7.77
C GLN A 37 -8.88 -10.57 7.18
N PRO A 38 -9.65 -10.38 6.09
CA PRO A 38 -9.92 -9.05 5.55
C PRO A 38 -10.44 -8.09 6.62
N THR A 39 -9.71 -7.00 6.85
CA THR A 39 -9.94 -6.07 7.96
C THR A 39 -10.09 -4.64 7.47
N TYR A 40 -11.01 -3.88 8.07
CA TYR A 40 -11.14 -2.45 7.83
C TYR A 40 -10.16 -1.67 8.71
N VAL A 41 -9.20 -1.00 8.09
CA VAL A 41 -8.22 -0.16 8.79
C VAL A 41 -8.82 1.25 8.96
N THR A 42 -9.16 1.61 10.18
CA THR A 42 -9.75 2.93 10.49
C THR A 42 -8.73 4.03 10.25
N ASP A 43 -9.13 5.15 9.63
CA ASP A 43 -8.28 6.35 9.44
C ASP A 43 -7.04 6.16 8.53
N GLY A 44 -6.88 4.97 7.94
CA GLY A 44 -5.76 4.64 7.04
C GLY A 44 -5.83 5.37 5.71
N ASP A 45 -7.05 5.59 5.23
CA ASP A 45 -7.44 6.52 4.17
C ASP A 45 -8.96 6.61 4.22
N ARG A 46 -9.54 7.82 4.19
CA ARG A 46 -11.01 8.02 4.14
C ARG A 46 -11.68 7.40 2.88
N ARG A 47 -10.94 6.63 2.08
CA ARG A 47 -11.34 5.99 0.82
C ARG A 47 -10.99 4.51 0.73
N HIS A 48 -10.44 3.86 1.76
CA HIS A 48 -10.35 2.39 1.77
C HIS A 48 -11.74 1.82 2.04
N VAL A 49 -12.58 1.77 1.00
CA VAL A 49 -13.97 1.28 1.07
C VAL A 49 -14.02 -0.26 1.18
N GLN A 50 -12.88 -0.93 0.97
CA GLN A 50 -12.78 -2.38 0.97
C GLN A 50 -11.87 -2.89 2.11
N PRO A 51 -12.23 -4.03 2.73
CA PRO A 51 -11.40 -4.66 3.73
C PRO A 51 -10.12 -5.20 3.07
N THR A 52 -9.00 -5.13 3.79
CA THR A 52 -7.69 -5.58 3.28
C THR A 52 -7.05 -6.60 4.21
N THR A 53 -6.23 -7.48 3.66
CA THR A 53 -5.34 -8.38 4.43
C THR A 53 -3.96 -7.76 4.67
N HIS A 54 -3.62 -6.70 3.95
CA HIS A 54 -2.34 -6.01 4.05
C HIS A 54 -2.55 -4.49 4.04
N TYR A 55 -1.92 -3.81 4.98
CA TYR A 55 -1.93 -2.35 5.02
C TYR A 55 -0.51 -1.84 5.09
N VAL A 56 -0.20 -0.89 4.22
CA VAL A 56 1.07 -0.16 4.24
C VAL A 56 0.74 1.29 4.54
N GLY A 57 1.46 1.88 5.47
CA GLY A 57 1.32 3.28 5.80
C GLY A 57 2.64 3.94 6.13
N TRP A 58 2.64 5.27 6.08
CA TRP A 58 3.76 6.10 6.49
C TRP A 58 3.35 7.02 7.64
N THR A 59 4.29 7.33 8.55
CA THR A 59 4.09 8.33 9.59
C THR A 59 5.36 9.09 9.91
N GLY A 60 5.24 10.40 10.14
CA GLY A 60 6.31 11.24 10.71
C GLY A 60 6.35 11.22 12.24
N GLY A 61 5.51 10.40 12.89
CA GLY A 61 5.46 10.24 14.35
C GLY A 61 5.84 8.84 14.81
N ARG A 62 5.44 8.48 16.03
CA ARG A 62 5.66 7.13 16.58
C ARG A 62 4.69 6.12 15.96
N VAL A 63 5.21 5.06 15.34
CA VAL A 63 4.42 4.01 14.67
C VAL A 63 3.42 3.37 15.63
N GLU A 64 3.78 3.10 16.87
CA GLU A 64 2.91 2.42 17.84
C GLU A 64 1.69 3.27 18.21
N ARG A 65 1.82 4.61 18.15
CA ARG A 65 0.68 5.50 18.32
C ARG A 65 -0.22 5.45 17.08
N ARG A 66 0.38 5.43 15.88
CA ARG A 66 -0.36 5.37 14.62
C ARG A 66 -1.13 4.06 14.47
N VAL A 67 -0.50 2.92 14.74
CA VAL A 67 -1.12 1.60 14.72
C VAL A 67 -2.29 1.51 15.71
N ARG A 68 -2.15 2.07 16.92
CA ARG A 68 -3.26 2.14 17.88
C ARG A 68 -4.45 2.97 17.36
N HIS A 69 -4.20 4.04 16.62
CA HIS A 69 -5.29 4.83 16.02
C HIS A 69 -6.06 4.05 14.95
N HIS A 70 -5.44 3.04 14.32
CA HIS A 70 -6.13 2.17 13.37
C HIS A 70 -7.12 1.20 14.04
N GLY A 71 -7.06 1.04 15.37
CA GLY A 71 -7.92 0.12 16.11
C GLY A 71 -7.61 -1.35 15.84
N VAL A 72 -6.40 -1.65 15.37
CA VAL A 72 -5.95 -3.01 15.01
C VAL A 72 -5.04 -3.61 16.08
N PRO A 73 -4.95 -4.94 16.18
CA PRO A 73 -4.03 -5.63 17.08
C PRO A 73 -2.55 -5.23 16.86
N ALA A 74 -1.78 -5.15 17.93
CA ALA A 74 -0.36 -4.75 17.85
C ALA A 74 0.52 -5.80 17.15
N ASP A 75 0.15 -7.07 17.24
CA ASP A 75 0.79 -8.21 16.59
C ASP A 75 0.50 -8.31 15.08
N SER A 76 -0.40 -7.46 14.56
CA SER A 76 -0.59 -7.29 13.11
C SER A 76 0.61 -6.62 12.44
N MET A 77 1.47 -5.91 13.19
CA MET A 77 2.65 -5.27 12.62
C MET A 77 3.71 -6.31 12.23
N VAL A 78 4.10 -6.33 10.95
CA VAL A 78 5.04 -7.32 10.41
C VAL A 78 6.35 -6.72 9.94
N ASP A 79 6.36 -5.41 9.63
CA ASP A 79 7.59 -4.72 9.25
C ASP A 79 7.51 -3.23 9.58
N THR A 80 8.67 -2.65 9.86
CA THR A 80 8.85 -1.21 10.05
C THR A 80 10.22 -0.82 9.52
N MET A 81 10.27 0.25 8.73
CA MET A 81 11.53 0.76 8.19
C MET A 81 11.55 2.28 8.12
N PRO A 82 12.71 2.93 8.34
CA PRO A 82 12.88 4.34 8.01
C PRO A 82 12.58 4.57 6.54
N GLY A 83 11.85 5.64 6.23
CA GLY A 83 11.51 5.97 4.86
C GLY A 83 10.62 7.20 4.75
N THR A 84 10.32 7.56 3.53
CA THR A 84 9.46 8.66 3.12
C THR A 84 8.09 8.15 2.72
N ALA A 85 7.18 9.07 2.41
CA ALA A 85 5.89 8.68 1.87
C ALA A 85 6.01 8.11 0.44
N GLU A 86 7.02 8.51 -0.35
CA GLU A 86 7.25 7.88 -1.66
C GLU A 86 7.71 6.43 -1.52
N ASP A 87 8.53 6.12 -0.51
CA ASP A 87 8.94 4.74 -0.21
C ASP A 87 7.73 3.86 0.16
N GLU A 88 6.75 4.42 0.88
CA GLU A 88 5.48 3.73 1.16
C GLU A 88 4.68 3.44 -0.12
N LYS A 89 4.55 4.42 -1.01
CA LYS A 89 3.90 4.24 -2.31
C LYS A 89 4.60 3.18 -3.17
N GLN A 90 5.94 3.20 -3.23
CA GLN A 90 6.71 2.17 -3.92
C GLN A 90 6.48 0.80 -3.29
N LEU A 91 6.52 0.71 -1.96
CA LEU A 91 6.32 -0.54 -1.23
C LEU A 91 4.91 -1.11 -1.44
N LYS A 92 3.87 -0.27 -1.56
CA LYS A 92 2.53 -0.73 -1.94
C LYS A 92 2.52 -1.39 -3.32
N ALA A 93 3.19 -0.78 -4.30
CA ALA A 93 3.17 -1.23 -5.68
C ALA A 93 3.92 -2.54 -5.93
N ILE A 94 5.10 -2.73 -5.30
CA ILE A 94 5.99 -3.86 -5.60
C ILE A 94 6.33 -4.73 -4.38
N GLY A 95 5.96 -4.30 -3.18
CA GLY A 95 6.35 -4.95 -1.94
C GLY A 95 5.58 -6.24 -1.65
N GLN A 96 6.22 -7.12 -0.88
CA GLN A 96 5.65 -8.37 -0.39
C GLN A 96 5.61 -8.38 1.13
N CYS A 97 4.60 -9.03 1.69
CA CYS A 97 4.48 -9.25 3.11
C CYS A 97 5.55 -10.24 3.59
N ARG A 98 6.34 -9.86 4.60
CA ARG A 98 7.34 -10.76 5.21
C ARG A 98 6.75 -11.96 5.95
N ARG A 99 5.45 -11.91 6.30
CA ARG A 99 4.76 -13.01 6.99
C ARG A 99 4.21 -14.05 6.04
N CYS A 100 3.57 -13.66 4.93
CA CYS A 100 2.89 -14.60 4.02
C CYS A 100 3.40 -14.58 2.57
N GLY A 101 4.34 -13.70 2.22
CA GLY A 101 4.91 -13.58 0.87
C GLY A 101 3.98 -12.97 -0.19
N THR A 102 2.74 -12.64 0.17
CA THR A 102 1.77 -12.03 -0.77
C THR A 102 2.11 -10.56 -1.01
N LEU A 103 1.78 -10.05 -2.19
CA LEU A 103 1.92 -8.63 -2.51
C LEU A 103 1.10 -7.76 -1.55
N LEU A 104 1.62 -6.57 -1.23
CA LEU A 104 1.04 -5.70 -0.22
C LEU A 104 -0.17 -4.90 -0.70
N ALA A 105 -0.24 -4.57 -2.00
CA ALA A 105 -1.43 -4.01 -2.64
C ALA A 105 -1.65 -4.69 -4.00
N PRO A 106 -2.08 -5.96 -4.04
CA PRO A 106 -2.31 -6.68 -5.29
C PRO A 106 -3.34 -5.99 -6.20
N GLU A 107 -4.25 -5.20 -5.63
CA GLU A 107 -5.18 -4.34 -6.36
C GLU A 107 -4.47 -3.29 -7.23
N CYS A 108 -3.23 -2.91 -6.91
CA CYS A 108 -2.43 -2.03 -7.75
C CYS A 108 -1.95 -2.70 -9.04
N LEU A 109 -1.84 -4.03 -9.08
CA LEU A 109 -1.50 -4.74 -10.32
C LEU A 109 -2.66 -4.80 -11.32
N GLY A 110 -3.90 -4.65 -10.86
CA GLY A 110 -5.10 -4.67 -11.70
C GLY A 110 -5.33 -3.40 -12.52
N ALA A 111 -4.59 -2.31 -12.24
CA ALA A 111 -4.61 -1.07 -13.01
C ALA A 111 -3.76 -1.14 -14.30
N ALA A 112 -2.92 -2.18 -14.45
CA ALA A 112 -2.31 -2.46 -15.74
C ALA A 112 -3.40 -2.94 -16.73
N PRO A 113 -3.52 -2.36 -17.94
CA PRO A 113 -4.56 -2.73 -18.88
C PRO A 113 -4.49 -4.23 -19.16
N GLN A 114 -5.57 -4.95 -18.81
CA GLN A 114 -5.72 -6.35 -19.12
C GLN A 114 -5.48 -6.54 -20.61
N ARG A 115 -4.41 -7.26 -20.97
CA ARG A 115 -4.22 -7.74 -22.33
C ARG A 115 -5.44 -8.58 -22.67
N ARG A 116 -6.41 -8.01 -23.41
CA ARG A 116 -7.42 -8.79 -24.11
C ARG A 116 -6.65 -9.78 -24.97
N ARG A 117 -6.63 -11.05 -24.55
CA ARG A 117 -6.25 -12.14 -25.43
C ARG A 117 -7.30 -12.15 -26.52
N TRP A 118 -6.97 -11.56 -27.66
CA TRP A 118 -7.66 -11.87 -28.90
C TRP A 118 -7.35 -13.35 -29.18
N THR A 119 -8.34 -14.20 -28.95
CA THR A 119 -8.37 -15.50 -29.60
C THR A 119 -8.66 -15.23 -31.07
N GLU A 120 -7.61 -15.18 -31.87
CA GLU A 120 -7.73 -15.27 -33.33
C GLU A 120 -8.37 -16.63 -33.68
N ARG A 121 -9.38 -16.57 -34.55
CA ARG A 121 -10.03 -17.70 -35.19
C ARG A 121 -9.91 -17.50 -36.69
#